data_AF-A0A1V3G4K6-F1
#
_entry.id   AF-A0A1V3G4K6-F1
#
_cell.length_a   1.000
_cell.length_b   1.000
_cell.length_c   1.000
_cell.angle_alpha   90.00
_cell.angle_beta   90.00
_cell.angle_gamma   90.00
#
_symmetry.space_group_name_H-M   'P 1'
#
loop_
_entity.id
_entity.type
_entity.pdbx_description
1 polymer ?
#
loop_
_entity_poly.entity_id
_entity_poly.type
_entity_poly.pdbx_seq_one_letter_code
_entity_poly.pdbx_strand_id
1 'polypeptide(L)'
;MLLDTNYTVEDAKSDNTDDFANLIKVTIMYNTSNATVPVVKTTLAQLKEQIPHLTVIDEFVGSTQRPDGIPPGEKEKMFVLFQFVDNTEDQYQFQGDKLQVDWTFNPKQAPGTYNDDTDPENN
;
A
#
# COMPACT_ATOMS: atom_id res chain seq x y z
N MET A 1 7.80 4.02 -3.77
CA MET A 1 7.45 2.65 -4.20
C MET A 1 6.00 2.62 -4.63
N LEU A 2 5.72 2.13 -5.83
CA LEU A 2 4.36 2.00 -6.36
C LEU A 2 3.79 0.62 -6.03
N LEU A 3 2.52 0.55 -5.67
CA LEU A 3 1.79 -0.70 -5.48
C LEU A 3 0.81 -0.91 -6.62
N ASP A 4 0.96 -2.03 -7.33
CA ASP A 4 -0.03 -2.53 -8.27
C ASP A 4 -0.84 -3.63 -7.57
N THR A 5 -2.16 -3.54 -7.66
CA THR A 5 -3.10 -4.43 -6.97
C THR A 5 -3.97 -5.13 -7.99
N ASN A 6 -4.00 -6.46 -7.91
CA ASN A 6 -5.01 -7.26 -8.58
C ASN A 6 -5.67 -8.21 -7.56
N TYR A 7 -6.84 -8.70 -7.91
CA TYR A 7 -7.54 -9.71 -7.12
C TYR A 7 -8.45 -10.55 -8.01
N THR A 8 -8.80 -11.72 -7.48
CA THR A 8 -9.86 -12.58 -7.98
C THR A 8 -10.81 -12.96 -6.86
N VAL A 9 -12.09 -13.07 -7.21
CA VAL A 9 -13.15 -13.58 -6.33
C VAL A 9 -13.58 -14.95 -6.85
N GLU A 10 -13.51 -15.95 -5.99
CA GLU A 10 -14.13 -17.25 -6.22
C GLU A 10 -15.52 -17.23 -5.56
N ASP A 11 -16.55 -17.10 -6.40
CA ASP A 11 -17.95 -17.21 -5.97
C ASP A 11 -18.30 -18.69 -5.77
N ALA A 12 -18.49 -19.09 -4.51
CA ALA A 12 -18.66 -20.49 -4.14
C ALA A 12 -20.02 -21.06 -4.55
N LYS A 13 -21.05 -20.21 -4.66
CA LYS A 13 -22.44 -20.62 -4.92
C LYS A 13 -22.96 -20.13 -6.26
N SER A 14 -22.18 -19.32 -6.98
CA SER A 14 -22.59 -18.64 -8.21
C SER A 14 -23.82 -17.74 -7.99
N ASP A 15 -23.92 -17.10 -6.82
CA ASP A 15 -25.05 -16.25 -6.41
C ASP A 15 -24.66 -14.78 -6.15
N ASN A 16 -23.43 -14.38 -6.45
CA ASN A 16 -23.01 -12.99 -6.31
C ASN A 16 -23.72 -12.07 -7.31
N THR A 17 -24.34 -11.03 -6.76
CA THR A 17 -24.96 -9.92 -7.50
C THR A 17 -24.12 -8.65 -7.48
N ASP A 18 -23.08 -8.62 -6.66
CA ASP A 18 -22.09 -7.55 -6.51
C ASP A 18 -20.68 -8.14 -6.35
N ASP A 19 -19.64 -7.32 -6.46
CA ASP A 19 -18.26 -7.73 -6.24
C ASP A 19 -17.91 -7.74 -4.74
N PHE A 20 -17.51 -8.91 -4.23
CA PHE A 20 -17.10 -9.07 -2.84
C PHE A 20 -15.98 -8.08 -2.43
N ALA A 21 -15.08 -7.72 -3.34
CA ALA A 21 -13.99 -6.79 -3.08
C ALA A 21 -14.46 -5.35 -2.77
N ASN A 22 -15.71 -4.98 -3.09
CA ASN A 22 -16.30 -3.70 -2.69
C ASN A 22 -16.48 -3.59 -1.17
N LEU A 23 -16.60 -4.73 -0.48
CA LEU A 23 -16.82 -4.79 0.98
C LEU A 23 -15.55 -5.04 1.77
N ILE A 24 -14.43 -5.28 1.07
CA ILE A 24 -13.12 -5.46 1.69
C ILE A 24 -12.41 -4.11 1.76
N LYS A 25 -12.46 -3.47 2.92
CA LYS A 25 -11.70 -2.26 3.18
C LYS A 25 -10.24 -2.60 3.46
N VAL A 26 -9.34 -1.90 2.77
CA VAL A 26 -7.89 -2.01 2.92
C VAL A 26 -7.36 -0.72 3.53
N THR A 27 -6.65 -0.84 4.64
CA THR A 27 -5.87 0.26 5.24
C THR A 27 -4.40 -0.12 5.27
N ILE A 28 -3.57 0.63 4.55
CA ILE A 28 -2.11 0.45 4.51
C ILE A 28 -1.49 1.57 5.33
N MET A 29 -0.62 1.20 6.26
CA MET A 29 0.06 2.12 7.17
C MET A 29 1.56 1.87 7.16
N TYR A 30 2.34 2.94 7.33
CA TYR A 30 3.78 2.87 7.58
C TYR A 30 4.08 3.22 9.03
N ASN A 31 5.08 2.56 9.60
CA ASN A 31 5.67 2.99 10.87
C ASN A 31 6.92 3.81 10.59
N THR A 32 6.81 5.13 10.65
CA THR A 32 7.95 6.05 10.54
C THR A 32 8.45 6.37 11.93
N SER A 33 9.58 5.76 12.30
CA SER A 33 10.42 6.06 13.47
C SER A 33 9.77 6.01 14.88
N ASN A 34 8.44 6.11 15.03
CA ASN A 34 7.60 5.98 16.24
C ASN A 34 6.08 6.23 15.97
N ALA A 35 5.65 6.64 14.77
CA ALA A 35 4.25 6.93 14.44
C ALA A 35 3.72 6.03 13.32
N THR A 36 2.46 5.60 13.43
CA THR A 36 1.77 4.82 12.39
C THR A 36 0.86 5.73 11.58
N VAL A 37 1.15 5.89 10.28
CA VAL A 37 0.46 6.86 9.41
C VAL A 37 -0.22 6.08 8.28
N PRO A 38 -1.55 6.20 8.12
CA PRO A 38 -2.26 5.57 7.01
C PRO A 38 -1.96 6.29 5.70
N VAL A 39 -1.38 5.56 4.74
CA VAL A 39 -1.06 6.07 3.40
C VAL A 39 -2.11 5.67 2.35
N VAL A 40 -2.87 4.62 2.63
CA VAL A 40 -3.99 4.17 1.80
C VAL A 40 -5.14 3.78 2.71
N LYS A 41 -6.35 4.23 2.39
CA LYS A 41 -7.58 3.83 3.07
C LYS A 41 -8.73 3.83 2.07
N THR A 42 -9.02 2.67 1.51
CA THR A 42 -9.96 2.49 0.39
C THR A 42 -10.56 1.07 0.42
N THR A 43 -11.43 0.71 -0.52
CA THR A 43 -11.84 -0.69 -0.74
C THR A 43 -10.83 -1.40 -1.64
N LEU A 44 -10.75 -2.74 -1.60
CA LEU A 44 -9.86 -3.50 -2.46
C LEU A 44 -10.21 -3.32 -3.94
N ALA A 45 -11.50 -3.27 -4.26
CA ALA A 45 -11.99 -2.96 -5.60
C ALA A 45 -11.43 -1.61 -6.10
N GLN A 46 -11.53 -0.55 -5.29
CA GLN A 46 -10.98 0.75 -5.66
C GLN A 46 -9.44 0.78 -5.65
N LEU A 47 -8.79 -0.01 -4.81
CA LEU A 47 -7.33 -0.08 -4.76
C LEU A 47 -6.75 -0.67 -6.06
N LYS A 48 -7.45 -1.62 -6.70
CA LYS A 48 -7.07 -2.18 -8.00
C LYS A 48 -7.04 -1.14 -9.12
N GLU A 49 -7.91 -0.13 -9.05
CA GLU A 49 -7.94 0.98 -10.02
C GLU A 49 -6.90 2.08 -9.72
N GLN A 50 -6.11 1.91 -8.66
CA GLN A 50 -5.11 2.86 -8.21
C GLN A 50 -3.71 2.25 -8.29
N ILE A 51 -2.71 3.13 -8.39
CA ILE A 51 -1.29 2.76 -8.26
C ILE A 51 -0.67 3.67 -7.19
N PRO A 52 -1.03 3.49 -5.90
CA PRO A 52 -0.58 4.41 -4.87
C PRO A 52 0.94 4.34 -4.67
N HIS A 53 1.54 5.50 -4.41
CA HIS A 53 2.94 5.57 -4.00
C HIS A 53 3.05 5.45 -2.49
N LEU A 54 3.41 4.26 -2.02
CA LEU A 54 3.36 3.87 -0.61
C LEU A 54 4.43 4.54 0.27
N THR A 55 5.50 5.06 -0.32
CA THR A 55 6.63 5.63 0.42
C THR A 55 6.75 7.15 0.29
N VAL A 56 5.70 7.83 -0.21
CA VAL A 56 5.68 9.30 -0.12
C VAL A 56 5.48 9.62 1.35
N ILE A 57 6.55 10.02 2.00
CA ILE A 57 6.53 10.53 3.36
C ILE A 57 6.70 12.04 3.23
N ASP A 58 5.60 12.77 3.15
CA ASP A 58 5.62 14.23 3.25
C ASP A 58 5.40 14.64 4.72
N GLU A 59 6.21 14.05 5.61
CA GLU A 59 6.13 14.28 7.05
C GLU A 59 7.35 15.07 7.53
N PHE A 60 7.07 16.15 8.25
CA PHE A 60 8.07 16.86 9.02
C PHE A 60 8.34 16.09 10.32
N VAL A 61 9.60 15.70 10.54
CA VAL A 61 10.06 15.24 11.85
C VAL A 61 10.73 16.43 12.53
N GLY A 62 9.97 17.14 13.38
CA GLY A 62 10.42 18.40 13.97
C GLY A 62 10.46 19.53 12.95
N SER A 63 11.66 20.04 12.62
CA SER A 63 11.86 21.08 11.59
C SER A 63 12.44 20.54 10.28
N THR A 64 12.70 19.23 10.20
CA THR A 64 13.34 18.59 9.04
C THR A 64 12.30 17.86 8.22
N GLN A 65 12.22 18.19 6.92
CA GLN A 65 11.45 17.42 5.96
C GLN A 65 12.21 16.12 5.66
N ARG A 66 11.57 14.97 5.90
CA ARG A 66 12.18 13.70 5.48
C ARG A 66 12.09 13.61 3.95
N PRO A 67 13.17 13.20 3.25
CA PRO A 67 13.10 13.00 1.81
C PRO A 67 12.09 11.90 1.46
N ASP A 68 11.43 12.04 0.31
CA ASP A 68 10.55 11.01 -0.25
C ASP A 68 11.34 9.70 -0.44
N GLY A 69 10.74 8.58 -0.04
CA GLY A 69 11.34 7.25 -0.14
C GLY A 69 12.01 6.76 1.14
N ILE A 70 12.70 5.62 1.00
CA ILE A 70 13.43 4.96 2.08
C ILE A 70 14.93 5.21 1.84
N PRO A 71 15.67 5.77 2.80
CA PRO A 71 17.11 6.00 2.65
C PRO A 71 17.89 4.71 2.34
N PRO A 72 19.03 4.80 1.62
CA PRO A 72 19.89 3.64 1.38
C PRO A 72 20.30 2.96 2.68
N GLY A 73 20.13 1.63 2.74
CA GLY A 73 20.46 0.83 3.93
C GLY A 73 19.39 0.83 5.02
N GLU A 74 18.37 1.69 4.94
CA GLU A 74 17.25 1.68 5.88
C GLU A 74 16.11 0.76 5.45
N LYS A 75 15.23 0.45 6.41
CA LYS A 75 14.05 -0.39 6.22
C LYS A 75 12.90 0.18 7.01
N GLU A 76 11.72 0.14 6.42
CA GLU A 76 10.48 0.54 7.07
C GLU A 76 9.51 -0.63 7.18
N LYS A 77 8.67 -0.63 8.21
CA LYS A 77 7.60 -1.62 8.40
C LYS A 77 6.30 -1.09 7.82
N MET A 78 5.69 -1.90 6.97
CA MET A 78 4.35 -1.68 6.45
C MET A 78 3.36 -2.59 7.17
N PHE A 79 2.25 -2.02 7.63
CA PHE A 79 1.14 -2.73 8.24
C PHE A 79 -0.08 -2.62 7.35
N VAL A 80 -0.81 -3.71 7.23
CA VAL A 80 -1.98 -3.82 6.36
C VAL A 80 -3.12 -4.39 7.18
N LEU A 81 -4.25 -3.70 7.15
CA LEU A 81 -5.50 -4.17 7.72
C LEU A 81 -6.50 -4.40 6.60
N PHE A 82 -6.95 -5.64 6.48
CA PHE A 82 -8.14 -6.00 5.72
C PHE A 82 -9.32 -6.06 6.68
N GLN A 83 -10.43 -5.42 6.31
CA GLN A 83 -11.68 -5.45 7.06
C GLN A 83 -12.82 -5.77 6.09
N PHE A 84 -13.54 -6.85 6.34
CA PHE A 84 -14.84 -7.06 5.71
C PHE A 84 -15.86 -6.18 6.44
N VAL A 85 -16.44 -5.22 5.71
CA VAL A 85 -17.32 -4.19 6.26
C VAL A 85 -18.77 -4.65 6.18
N ASP A 86 -19.46 -4.65 7.32
CA ASP A 86 -20.92 -4.73 7.38
C ASP A 86 -21.53 -3.46 6.77
N ASN A 87 -22.23 -3.60 5.66
CA ASN A 87 -22.88 -2.49 4.94
C ASN A 87 -24.35 -2.33 5.33
N THR A 88 -24.83 -3.02 6.37
CA THR A 88 -26.22 -3.06 6.85
C THR A 88 -27.23 -3.74 5.92
N GLU A 89 -26.78 -4.28 4.78
CA GLU A 89 -27.58 -5.03 3.81
C GLU A 89 -27.36 -6.55 3.96
N ASP A 90 -28.10 -7.35 3.19
CA ASP A 90 -27.88 -8.80 3.11
C ASP A 90 -26.56 -9.11 2.38
N GLN A 91 -25.59 -9.65 3.12
CA GLN A 91 -24.27 -10.07 2.63
C GLN A 91 -24.12 -11.59 2.54
N TYR A 92 -25.20 -12.38 2.71
CA TYR A 92 -25.16 -13.86 2.69
C TYR A 92 -24.74 -14.44 1.33
N GLN A 93 -24.88 -13.68 0.24
CA GLN A 93 -24.37 -14.06 -1.08
C GLN A 93 -22.86 -14.39 -1.02
N PHE A 94 -22.07 -13.62 -0.26
CA PHE A 94 -20.63 -13.83 -0.14
C PHE A 94 -20.23 -15.00 0.81
N GLN A 95 -21.19 -15.73 1.36
CA GLN A 95 -20.93 -16.81 2.31
C GLN A 95 -20.26 -18.00 1.62
N GLY A 96 -18.99 -18.20 1.93
CA GLY A 96 -18.17 -19.30 1.38
C GLY A 96 -17.22 -18.84 0.28
N ASP A 97 -17.36 -17.61 -0.19
CA ASP A 97 -16.50 -17.02 -1.19
C ASP A 97 -15.06 -16.87 -0.72
N LYS A 98 -14.15 -16.83 -1.69
CA LYS A 98 -12.73 -16.61 -1.43
C LYS A 98 -12.22 -15.43 -2.23
N LEU A 99 -11.29 -14.72 -1.62
CA LEU A 99 -10.59 -13.61 -2.22
C LEU A 99 -9.10 -13.96 -2.30
N GLN A 100 -8.54 -13.92 -3.50
CA GLN A 100 -7.10 -13.96 -3.70
C GLN A 100 -6.62 -12.57 -4.08
N VAL A 101 -5.62 -12.06 -3.35
CA VAL A 101 -5.04 -10.74 -3.57
C VAL A 101 -3.60 -10.89 -4.06
N ASP A 102 -3.32 -10.27 -5.20
CA ASP A 102 -2.00 -10.28 -5.84
C ASP A 102 -1.45 -8.85 -5.84
N TRP A 103 -0.38 -8.64 -5.09
CA TRP A 103 0.26 -7.33 -4.93
C TRP A 103 1.66 -7.33 -5.53
N THR A 104 1.90 -6.39 -6.45
CA THR A 104 3.22 -6.16 -7.03
C THR A 104 3.79 -4.85 -6.53
N PHE A 105 4.89 -4.95 -5.79
CA PHE A 105 5.63 -3.79 -5.30
C PHE A 105 6.69 -3.38 -6.31
N ASN A 106 6.56 -2.19 -6.88
CA ASN A 106 7.45 -1.64 -7.89
C ASN A 106 8.32 -0.52 -7.26
N PRO A 107 9.52 -0.85 -6.74
CA PRO A 107 10.44 0.17 -6.25
C PRO A 107 11.01 0.97 -7.42
N LYS A 108 11.13 2.28 -7.24
CA LYS A 108 11.84 3.18 -8.15
C LYS A 108 12.98 3.82 -7.37
N GLN A 109 14.18 3.80 -7.92
CA GLN A 109 15.35 4.45 -7.33
C GLN A 109 15.66 5.73 -8.12
N ALA A 110 16.06 6.78 -7.42
CA ALA A 110 16.67 7.93 -8.06
C ALA A 110 18.04 7.54 -8.64
N PRO A 111 18.54 8.23 -9.68
CA PRO A 111 19.91 8.06 -10.15
C PRO A 111 20.89 8.21 -8.98
N GLY A 112 21.82 7.28 -8.84
CA GLY A 112 22.91 7.41 -7.86
C GLY A 112 23.84 8.56 -8.25
N THR A 113 24.40 9.24 -7.27
CA THR A 113 25.51 10.18 -7.47
C THR A 113 26.84 9.41 -7.45
N TYR A 114 27.66 9.59 -8.49
CA TYR A 114 29.03 9.11 -8.49
C TYR A 114 29.88 10.04 -7.63
N ASN A 115 30.30 9.55 -6.46
CA ASN A 115 31.31 10.22 -5.67
C ASN A 115 32.64 9.54 -6.00
N ASP A 116 33.52 10.27 -6.68
CA ASP A 116 34.91 9.87 -6.83
C ASP A 116 35.66 10.27 -5.56
N ASP A 117 36.03 9.29 -4.74
CA ASP A 117 36.82 9.50 -3.51
C ASP A 117 38.21 10.09 -3.80
N THR A 118 38.59 10.24 -5.08
CA THR A 118 39.83 10.88 -5.52
C THR A 118 39.65 12.30 -6.08
N ASP A 119 38.42 12.81 -6.18
CA ASP A 119 38.13 14.17 -6.65
C ASP A 119 38.23 15.19 -5.49
N PRO A 120 39.19 16.13 -5.51
CA PRO A 120 39.35 17.12 -4.45
C PRO A 120 38.21 18.15 -4.37
N GLU A 121 37.30 18.22 -5.34
CA GLU A 121 36.13 19.12 -5.29
C GLU A 121 34.90 18.51 -4.60
N ASN A 122 34.96 17.26 -4.14
CA ASN A 122 33.87 16.56 -3.45
C ASN A 122 33.89 16.69 -1.90
N ASN A 123 34.70 17.59 -1.31
CA ASN A 123 34.82 17.79 0.15
C ASN A 123 34.49 19.22 0.60
#